data_AF-I8XQJ0-F1
#
_entry.id   AF-I8XQJ0-F1
#
_cell.length_a   1.000
_cell.length_b   1.000
_cell.length_c   1.000
_cell.angle_alpha   90.00
_cell.angle_beta   90.00
_cell.angle_gamma   90.00
#
_symmetry.space_group_name_H-M   'P 1'
#
loop_
_entity.id
_entity.type
_entity.pdbx_description
1 polymer ?
#
loop_
_entity_poly.entity_id
_entity_poly.type
_entity_poly.pdbx_seq_one_letter_code
_entity_poly.pdbx_strand_id
1 'polypeptide(L)'
;MFHSNLNPLYLCSMKTYKQMRVSKFLPLLLLLLVFTSCGRKYKIEGSSSVSSLDGRMLFIKTLQEGKWIKLDSAEVIHGLFSMKGTVDSVMMATLYMDDEAIMPLVIEKGDIKITITNTELAAKGTPLNDALYEFIDKKNAMDMKIEELEHKEARMVMEGADLADIHEQLTKEGEALINEMNQYVKSFISDNYETVLGPSVFLMLCSNLPYPVMTPQIEDIMKDAPYSFKMNKMVKEFVSKAKENMQLIREHQRLEQNAAVSN
;
A
#
# COMPACT_ATOMS: atom_id res chain seq x y z
N MET A 1 -55.38 100.71 9.09
CA MET A 1 -55.67 99.28 8.84
C MET A 1 -54.75 98.43 9.71
N PHE A 2 -55.31 97.46 10.43
CA PHE A 2 -54.69 96.26 11.03
C PHE A 2 -53.48 96.35 11.99
N HIS A 3 -53.81 96.39 13.29
CA HIS A 3 -53.38 95.48 14.38
C HIS A 3 -52.05 94.68 14.37
N SER A 4 -51.15 95.07 15.27
CA SER A 4 -50.68 94.37 16.51
C SER A 4 -50.49 92.83 16.62
N ASN A 5 -49.37 92.47 17.29
CA ASN A 5 -49.10 91.37 18.25
C ASN A 5 -48.42 90.03 17.85
N LEU A 6 -47.22 89.84 18.43
CA LEU A 6 -46.66 88.70 19.22
C LEU A 6 -46.87 87.20 18.86
N ASN A 7 -45.76 86.44 19.00
CA ASN A 7 -45.59 84.97 19.18
C ASN A 7 -46.72 84.27 20.01
N PRO A 8 -46.97 82.92 19.91
CA PRO A 8 -45.93 81.86 19.91
C PRO A 8 -46.28 80.42 19.36
N LEU A 9 -45.38 79.45 19.60
CA LEU A 9 -45.56 77.98 19.85
C LEU A 9 -45.83 76.93 18.72
N TYR A 10 -45.22 75.75 18.95
CA TYR A 10 -45.63 74.33 18.68
C TYR A 10 -45.04 73.47 17.53
N LEU A 11 -44.53 72.28 17.96
CA LEU A 11 -44.44 70.96 17.27
C LEU A 11 -43.50 70.88 16.03
N CYS A 12 -42.80 69.80 15.67
CA CYS A 12 -42.57 68.44 16.21
C CYS A 12 -41.20 67.94 15.64
N SER A 13 -40.58 66.78 15.93
CA SER A 13 -40.88 65.58 16.73
C SER A 13 -39.57 64.84 17.11
N MET A 14 -39.59 63.83 17.99
CA MET A 14 -38.41 63.02 18.35
C MET A 14 -38.33 61.69 17.57
N LYS A 15 -37.18 61.38 16.95
CA LYS A 15 -36.82 60.02 16.49
C LYS A 15 -35.76 59.41 17.40
N THR A 16 -36.13 58.40 18.16
CA THR A 16 -35.21 57.59 18.99
C THR A 16 -34.49 56.54 18.15
N TYR A 17 -33.18 56.72 17.91
CA TYR A 17 -32.34 55.67 17.35
C TYR A 17 -31.73 54.81 18.46
N LYS A 18 -32.11 53.53 18.50
CA LYS A 18 -31.63 52.54 19.47
C LYS A 18 -30.19 52.11 19.08
N GLN A 19 -29.18 52.58 19.81
CA GLN A 19 -27.82 52.06 19.65
C GLN A 19 -27.75 50.58 20.05
N MET A 20 -27.53 49.70 19.08
CA MET A 20 -27.17 48.30 19.34
C MET A 20 -25.67 48.20 19.64
N ARG A 21 -25.31 48.01 20.91
CA ARG A 21 -23.93 47.70 21.33
C ARG A 21 -23.62 46.25 20.95
N VAL A 22 -23.04 46.05 19.76
CA VAL A 22 -22.60 44.72 19.29
C VAL A 22 -21.54 44.16 20.25
N SER A 23 -21.75 42.94 20.75
CA SER A 23 -20.81 42.28 21.65
C SER A 23 -19.55 41.86 20.88
N LYS A 24 -18.37 42.26 21.37
CA LYS A 24 -17.06 41.97 20.75
C LYS A 24 -16.70 40.47 20.69
N PHE A 25 -17.54 39.60 21.26
CA PHE A 25 -17.39 38.14 21.24
C PHE A 25 -18.07 37.47 20.04
N LEU A 26 -18.99 38.17 19.35
CA LEU A 26 -19.71 37.62 18.20
C LEU A 26 -18.82 37.19 16.99
N PRO A 27 -17.73 37.91 16.61
CA PRO A 27 -16.87 37.46 15.52
C PRO A 27 -15.99 36.25 15.89
N LEU A 28 -15.83 35.93 17.19
CA LEU A 28 -15.08 34.76 17.65
C LEU A 28 -15.89 33.45 17.44
N LEU A 29 -17.22 33.53 17.57
CA LEU A 29 -18.12 32.39 17.39
C LEU A 29 -18.27 31.98 15.91
N LEU A 30 -18.18 32.95 15.00
CA LEU A 30 -18.26 32.73 13.55
C LEU A 30 -16.98 32.13 12.94
N LEU A 31 -15.83 32.25 13.61
CA LEU A 31 -14.56 31.67 13.15
C LEU A 31 -14.49 30.14 13.32
N LEU A 32 -15.35 29.55 14.15
CA LEU A 32 -15.35 28.12 14.49
C LEU A 32 -15.96 27.20 13.42
N LEU A 33 -16.60 27.75 12.37
CA LEU A 33 -17.39 26.99 11.40
C LEU A 33 -16.59 26.49 10.17
N VAL A 34 -15.28 26.72 10.09
CA VAL A 34 -14.47 26.40 8.89
C VAL A 34 -13.70 25.06 9.01
N PHE A 35 -13.83 24.34 10.13
CA PHE A 35 -13.25 22.99 10.28
C PHE A 35 -14.16 21.87 9.73
N THR A 36 -14.74 22.07 8.54
CA THR A 36 -15.31 20.95 7.78
C THR A 36 -14.17 20.10 7.24
N SER A 37 -13.67 19.16 8.05
CA SER A 37 -12.68 18.19 7.62
C SER A 37 -13.24 17.43 6.41
N CYS A 38 -12.66 17.68 5.23
CA CYS A 38 -12.93 16.93 4.01
C CYS A 38 -12.16 15.60 4.07
N GLY A 39 -12.43 14.82 5.12
CA GLY A 39 -11.80 13.52 5.35
C GLY A 39 -12.01 12.62 4.14
N ARG A 40 -10.93 12.02 3.64
CA ARG A 40 -10.97 11.10 2.51
C ARG A 40 -11.62 9.81 3.00
N LYS A 41 -12.92 9.70 2.77
CA LYS A 41 -13.70 8.50 3.10
C LYS A 41 -13.33 7.37 2.16
N TYR A 42 -13.21 6.18 2.72
CA TYR A 42 -13.13 4.92 2.00
C TYR A 42 -14.28 4.02 2.42
N LYS A 43 -14.67 3.13 1.51
CA LYS A 43 -15.64 2.07 1.75
C LYS A 43 -15.06 0.80 1.15
N ILE A 44 -15.02 -0.27 1.92
CA ILE A 44 -14.69 -1.61 1.45
C ILE A 44 -16.00 -2.40 1.36
N GLU A 45 -16.22 -3.07 0.24
CA GLU A 45 -17.27 -4.07 0.05
C GLU A 45 -16.62 -5.36 -0.40
N GLY A 46 -16.70 -6.39 0.43
CA GLY A 46 -16.08 -7.68 0.21
C GLY A 46 -17.10 -8.78 -0.05
N SER A 47 -16.77 -9.66 -0.99
CA SER A 47 -17.47 -10.92 -1.23
C SER A 47 -16.50 -12.09 -1.20
N SER A 48 -16.89 -13.16 -0.51
CA SER A 48 -16.17 -14.42 -0.38
C SER A 48 -17.04 -15.58 -0.87
N SER A 49 -16.48 -16.44 -1.72
CA SER A 49 -17.04 -17.76 -2.01
C SER A 49 -16.42 -18.88 -1.15
N VAL A 50 -15.50 -18.54 -0.24
CA VAL A 50 -14.77 -19.48 0.60
C VAL A 50 -15.56 -19.70 1.90
N SER A 51 -16.14 -20.89 2.05
CA SER A 51 -17.06 -21.20 3.16
C SER A 51 -16.42 -21.15 4.55
N SER A 52 -15.11 -21.37 4.67
CA SER A 52 -14.39 -21.27 5.95
C SER A 52 -14.24 -19.85 6.49
N LEU A 53 -14.55 -18.83 5.68
CA LEU A 53 -14.55 -17.42 6.09
C LEU A 53 -15.90 -16.96 6.66
N ASP A 54 -17.01 -17.68 6.45
CA ASP A 54 -18.32 -17.24 6.94
C ASP A 54 -18.40 -17.30 8.47
N GLY A 55 -18.92 -16.25 9.10
CA GLY A 55 -18.90 -16.06 10.55
C GLY A 55 -17.53 -15.74 11.15
N ARG A 56 -16.49 -15.48 10.33
CA ARG A 56 -15.16 -15.05 10.82
C ARG A 56 -15.04 -13.54 10.87
N MET A 57 -14.23 -13.06 11.81
CA MET A 57 -13.83 -11.65 11.90
C MET A 57 -12.63 -11.39 10.99
N LEU A 58 -12.81 -10.46 10.04
CA LEU A 58 -11.74 -9.90 9.24
C LEU A 58 -11.25 -8.59 9.85
N PHE A 59 -9.96 -8.33 9.73
CA PHE A 59 -9.29 -7.13 10.24
C PHE A 59 -8.45 -6.49 9.15
N ILE A 60 -8.52 -5.16 9.00
CA ILE A 60 -7.54 -4.42 8.22
C ILE A 60 -6.43 -4.01 9.18
N LYS A 61 -5.19 -4.45 8.93
CA LYS A 61 -4.01 -4.01 9.69
C LYS A 61 -3.05 -3.27 8.76
N THR A 62 -2.47 -2.16 9.22
CA THR A 62 -1.40 -1.43 8.52
C THR A 62 -0.11 -1.50 9.34
N LEU A 63 1.04 -1.50 8.69
CA LEU A 63 2.34 -1.48 9.36
C LEU A 63 2.77 -0.02 9.58
N GLN A 64 2.71 0.45 10.83
CA GLN A 64 3.13 1.79 11.21
C GLN A 64 4.23 1.70 12.27
N GLU A 65 5.33 2.41 12.02
CA GLU A 65 6.53 2.43 12.87
C GLU A 65 7.16 1.06 13.20
N GLY A 66 6.81 0.00 12.46
CA GLY A 66 7.24 -1.39 12.73
C GLY A 66 6.24 -2.20 13.58
N LYS A 67 5.03 -1.67 13.82
CA LYS A 67 3.95 -2.34 14.53
C LYS A 67 2.71 -2.45 13.64
N TRP A 68 2.03 -3.60 13.71
CA TRP A 68 0.73 -3.78 13.05
C TRP A 68 -0.36 -3.07 13.84
N ILE A 69 -0.99 -2.07 13.23
CA ILE A 69 -2.10 -1.30 13.81
C ILE A 69 -3.38 -1.68 13.07
N LYS A 70 -4.40 -2.11 13.82
CA LYS A 70 -5.75 -2.38 13.31
C LYS A 70 -6.42 -1.05 12.92
N LEU A 71 -6.91 -0.96 11.68
CA LEU A 71 -7.67 0.18 11.15
C LEU A 71 -9.19 -0.03 11.28
N ASP A 72 -9.68 -1.19 10.85
CA ASP A 72 -11.11 -1.54 10.88
C ASP A 72 -11.28 -3.07 11.04
N SER A 73 -12.51 -3.53 11.26
CA SER A 73 -12.87 -4.94 11.27
C SER A 73 -14.35 -5.18 10.98
N ALA A 74 -14.66 -6.26 10.29
CA ALA A 74 -16.01 -6.69 9.98
C ALA A 74 -16.15 -8.21 10.10
N GLU A 75 -17.33 -8.66 10.50
CA GLU A 75 -17.74 -10.05 10.42
C GLU A 75 -18.15 -10.37 8.97
N VAL A 76 -17.83 -11.57 8.49
CA VAL A 76 -18.35 -12.10 7.22
C VAL A 76 -19.70 -12.75 7.48
N ILE A 77 -20.75 -12.29 6.78
CA ILE A 77 -22.12 -12.78 6.95
C ILE A 77 -22.66 -13.18 5.57
N HIS A 78 -22.96 -14.46 5.39
CA HIS A 78 -23.31 -15.08 4.10
C HIS A 78 -22.29 -14.76 2.99
N GLY A 79 -21.00 -14.83 3.35
CA GLY A 79 -19.88 -14.51 2.45
C GLY A 79 -19.70 -13.01 2.16
N LEU A 80 -20.48 -12.10 2.75
CA LEU A 80 -20.36 -10.65 2.53
C LEU A 80 -19.78 -9.93 3.75
N PHE A 81 -18.96 -8.91 3.51
CA PHE A 81 -18.46 -8.02 4.56
C PHE A 81 -18.35 -6.57 4.05
N SER A 82 -18.43 -5.59 4.95
CA SER A 82 -18.20 -4.18 4.60
C SER A 82 -17.56 -3.41 5.75
N MET A 83 -16.58 -2.58 5.41
CA MET A 83 -15.79 -1.74 6.32
C MET A 83 -15.81 -0.29 5.79
N LYS A 84 -15.82 0.71 6.67
CA LYS A 84 -16.01 2.12 6.28
C LYS A 84 -15.28 3.04 7.24
N GLY A 85 -14.39 3.86 6.69
CA GLY A 85 -13.61 4.78 7.50
C GLY A 85 -13.21 6.06 6.77
N THR A 86 -12.39 6.84 7.45
CA THR A 86 -11.68 7.99 6.91
C THR A 86 -10.18 7.71 7.01
N VAL A 87 -9.42 8.15 6.01
CA VAL A 87 -7.97 8.07 6.02
C VAL A 87 -7.38 9.44 5.69
N ASP A 88 -6.34 9.87 6.41
CA ASP A 88 -5.71 11.18 6.18
C ASP A 88 -4.73 11.15 4.99
N SER A 89 -4.02 10.03 4.84
CA SER A 89 -3.09 9.73 3.74
C SER A 89 -3.39 8.37 3.12
N VAL A 90 -3.01 8.18 1.86
CA VAL A 90 -3.00 6.85 1.24
C VAL A 90 -1.99 5.98 1.98
N MET A 91 -2.33 4.73 2.30
CA MET A 91 -1.43 3.80 2.99
C MET A 91 -1.62 2.36 2.53
N MET A 92 -0.54 1.59 2.58
CA MET A 92 -0.60 0.14 2.41
C MET A 92 -1.18 -0.51 3.67
N ALA A 93 -2.05 -1.48 3.47
CA ALA A 93 -2.59 -2.34 4.51
C ALA A 93 -2.63 -3.80 4.03
N THR A 94 -3.01 -4.68 4.95
CA THR A 94 -3.22 -6.09 4.70
C THR A 94 -4.52 -6.51 5.38
N LEU A 95 -5.33 -7.29 4.67
CA LEU A 95 -6.50 -7.96 5.23
C LEU A 95 -6.03 -9.21 5.99
N TYR A 96 -6.48 -9.35 7.23
CA TYR A 96 -6.19 -10.47 8.11
C TYR A 96 -7.48 -11.21 8.48
N MET A 97 -7.38 -12.54 8.64
CA MET A 97 -8.29 -13.32 9.48
C MET A 97 -7.48 -13.73 10.71
N ASP A 98 -7.98 -13.37 11.89
CA ASP A 98 -7.25 -13.54 13.16
C ASP A 98 -5.81 -12.96 13.06
N ASP A 99 -4.78 -13.80 13.05
CA ASP A 99 -3.38 -13.42 12.88
C ASP A 99 -2.75 -13.82 11.54
N GLU A 100 -3.51 -14.48 10.65
CA GLU A 100 -3.09 -14.85 9.30
C GLU A 100 -3.34 -13.71 8.30
N ALA A 101 -2.31 -13.33 7.56
CA ALA A 101 -2.42 -12.36 6.47
C ALA A 101 -3.03 -13.03 5.23
N ILE A 102 -4.16 -12.50 4.74
CA ILE A 102 -4.86 -13.02 3.55
C ILE A 102 -4.34 -12.33 2.29
N MET A 103 -4.41 -10.99 2.24
CA MET A 103 -4.14 -10.24 1.01
C MET A 103 -3.68 -8.80 1.28
N PRO A 104 -2.73 -8.26 0.49
CA PRO A 104 -2.35 -6.85 0.52
C PRO A 104 -3.43 -5.97 -0.12
N LEU A 105 -3.58 -4.72 0.34
CA LEU A 105 -4.44 -3.72 -0.31
C LEU A 105 -4.02 -2.29 0.03
N VAL A 106 -4.45 -1.33 -0.79
CA VAL A 106 -4.24 0.10 -0.53
C VAL A 106 -5.51 0.71 0.07
N ILE A 107 -5.36 1.39 1.21
CA ILE A 107 -6.44 2.21 1.77
C ILE A 107 -6.34 3.60 1.17
N GLU A 108 -7.23 3.89 0.22
CA GLU A 108 -7.36 5.18 -0.45
C GLU A 108 -8.82 5.64 -0.58
N LYS A 109 -9.02 6.85 -1.10
CA LYS A 109 -10.36 7.45 -1.24
C LYS A 109 -11.14 6.76 -2.35
N GLY A 110 -12.16 5.98 -2.00
CA GLY A 110 -13.10 5.42 -2.95
C GLY A 110 -13.87 4.22 -2.41
N ASP A 111 -14.55 3.53 -3.33
CA ASP A 111 -15.24 2.27 -3.08
C ASP A 111 -14.32 1.11 -3.53
N ILE A 112 -13.62 0.52 -2.57
CA ILE A 112 -12.73 -0.63 -2.75
C ILE A 112 -13.58 -1.90 -2.73
N LYS A 113 -13.49 -2.71 -3.78
CA LYS A 113 -14.20 -4.00 -3.89
C LYS A 113 -13.22 -5.13 -3.68
N ILE A 114 -13.48 -6.01 -2.71
CA ILE A 114 -12.65 -7.17 -2.43
C ILE A 114 -13.38 -8.44 -2.88
N THR A 115 -12.69 -9.28 -3.65
CA THR A 115 -13.16 -10.60 -4.08
C THR A 115 -12.22 -11.65 -3.51
N ILE A 116 -12.79 -12.63 -2.81
CA ILE A 116 -12.08 -13.78 -2.23
C ILE A 116 -12.72 -15.07 -2.74
N THR A 117 -11.96 -15.86 -3.48
CA THR A 117 -12.39 -17.19 -3.93
C THR A 117 -11.26 -18.19 -3.69
N ASN A 118 -11.48 -19.46 -4.03
CA ASN A 118 -10.42 -20.48 -3.97
C ASN A 118 -9.31 -20.27 -5.03
N THR A 119 -9.49 -19.35 -5.98
CA THR A 119 -8.60 -19.16 -7.15
C THR A 119 -8.21 -17.70 -7.42
N GLU A 120 -8.90 -16.73 -6.83
CA GLU A 120 -8.67 -15.28 -6.99
C GLU A 120 -8.78 -14.61 -5.62
N LEU A 121 -7.75 -13.83 -5.27
CA LEU A 121 -7.77 -12.82 -4.22
C LEU A 121 -7.54 -11.48 -4.90
N ALA A 122 -8.50 -10.57 -4.90
CA ALA A 122 -8.39 -9.30 -5.62
C ALA A 122 -9.03 -8.12 -4.88
N ALA A 123 -8.38 -6.95 -4.91
CA ALA A 123 -8.98 -5.67 -4.54
C ALA A 123 -9.02 -4.75 -5.77
N LYS A 124 -10.19 -4.22 -6.12
CA LYS A 124 -10.43 -3.46 -7.36
C LYS A 124 -11.32 -2.22 -7.11
N GLY A 125 -11.43 -1.32 -8.08
CA GLY A 125 -12.33 -0.16 -8.04
C GLY A 125 -11.70 1.14 -7.52
N THR A 126 -10.39 1.16 -7.27
CA THR A 126 -9.62 2.35 -6.89
C THR A 126 -8.22 2.26 -7.50
N PRO A 127 -7.61 3.37 -7.97
CA PRO A 127 -6.51 3.32 -8.93
C PRO A 127 -5.26 2.56 -8.47
N LEU A 128 -4.91 2.62 -7.17
CA LEU A 128 -3.72 1.96 -6.65
C LEU A 128 -3.98 0.49 -6.31
N ASN A 129 -5.23 0.13 -5.96
CA ASN A 129 -5.61 -1.29 -5.86
C ASN A 129 -5.66 -1.94 -7.25
N ASP A 130 -6.27 -1.27 -8.24
CA ASP A 130 -6.32 -1.77 -9.62
C ASP A 130 -4.90 -1.99 -10.18
N ALA A 131 -3.98 -1.04 -9.98
CA ALA A 131 -2.58 -1.16 -10.39
C ALA A 131 -1.79 -2.24 -9.60
N LEU A 132 -2.03 -2.38 -8.29
CA LEU A 132 -1.42 -3.42 -7.47
C LEU A 132 -1.84 -4.82 -7.93
N TYR A 133 -3.12 -5.00 -8.26
CA TYR A 133 -3.65 -6.30 -8.66
C TYR A 133 -3.33 -6.65 -10.11
N GLU A 134 -3.27 -5.69 -11.03
CA GLU A 134 -2.67 -5.92 -12.36
C GLU A 134 -1.21 -6.41 -12.24
N PHE A 135 -0.45 -5.84 -11.31
CA PHE A 135 0.92 -6.27 -11.02
C PHE A 135 1.00 -7.68 -10.44
N ILE A 136 0.17 -7.99 -9.43
CA ILE A 136 0.14 -9.32 -8.82
C ILE A 136 -0.28 -10.38 -9.85
N ASP A 137 -1.36 -10.15 -10.59
CA ASP A 137 -1.88 -11.07 -11.60
C ASP A 137 -0.82 -11.37 -12.68
N LYS A 138 -0.14 -10.32 -13.20
CA LYS A 138 0.91 -10.50 -14.20
C LYS A 138 2.17 -11.14 -13.64
N LYS A 139 2.56 -10.86 -12.38
CA LYS A 139 3.68 -11.54 -11.73
C LYS A 139 3.38 -13.04 -11.55
N ASN A 140 2.21 -13.38 -11.01
CA ASN A 140 1.77 -14.77 -10.83
C ASN A 140 1.75 -15.53 -12.17
N ALA A 141 1.33 -14.87 -13.26
CA ALA A 141 1.38 -15.44 -14.60
C ALA A 141 2.81 -15.67 -15.16
N MET A 142 3.82 -14.99 -14.63
CA MET A 142 5.24 -15.31 -14.94
C MET A 142 5.79 -16.38 -14.00
N ASP A 143 5.41 -16.37 -12.72
CA ASP A 143 5.78 -17.42 -11.76
C ASP A 143 5.29 -18.80 -12.25
N MET A 144 4.04 -18.91 -12.70
CA MET A 144 3.49 -20.16 -13.26
C MET A 144 4.28 -20.65 -14.49
N LYS A 145 4.75 -19.75 -15.36
CA LYS A 145 5.60 -20.15 -16.51
C LYS A 145 6.96 -20.71 -16.06
N ILE A 146 7.49 -20.22 -14.95
CA ILE A 146 8.76 -20.71 -14.38
C ILE A 146 8.53 -22.11 -13.77
N GLU A 147 7.44 -22.31 -13.04
CA GLU A 147 7.03 -23.63 -12.52
C GLU A 147 6.74 -24.64 -13.65
N GLU A 148 6.12 -24.20 -14.76
CA GLU A 148 5.93 -25.02 -15.96
C GLU A 148 7.24 -25.52 -16.58
N LEU A 149 8.38 -24.84 -16.39
CA LEU A 149 9.69 -25.33 -16.85
C LEU A 149 10.17 -26.56 -16.06
N GLU A 150 9.92 -26.63 -14.75
CA GLU A 150 10.28 -27.79 -13.93
C GLU A 150 9.45 -29.02 -14.37
N HIS A 151 8.17 -28.82 -14.66
CA HIS A 151 7.31 -29.85 -15.24
C HIS A 151 7.73 -30.25 -16.66
N LYS A 152 8.25 -29.31 -17.46
CA LYS A 152 8.79 -29.56 -18.79
C LYS A 152 10.07 -30.38 -18.75
N GLU A 153 10.97 -30.10 -17.80
CA GLU A 153 12.18 -30.90 -17.55
C GLU A 153 11.83 -32.36 -17.27
N ALA A 154 10.97 -32.60 -16.27
CA ALA A 154 10.55 -33.94 -15.88
C ALA A 154 9.95 -34.73 -17.06
N ARG A 155 9.20 -34.07 -17.94
CA ARG A 155 8.65 -34.69 -19.16
C ARG A 155 9.73 -35.03 -20.19
N MET A 156 10.66 -34.11 -20.49
CA MET A 156 11.71 -34.36 -21.49
C MET A 156 12.63 -35.51 -21.06
N VAL A 157 12.91 -35.63 -19.76
CA VAL A 157 13.65 -36.77 -19.18
C VAL A 157 12.88 -38.08 -19.36
N MET A 158 11.55 -38.10 -19.14
CA MET A 158 10.73 -39.30 -19.40
C MET A 158 10.60 -39.66 -20.88
N GLU A 159 10.60 -38.65 -21.76
CA GLU A 159 10.57 -38.81 -23.22
C GLU A 159 11.93 -39.27 -23.79
N GLY A 160 12.98 -39.36 -22.97
CA GLY A 160 14.29 -39.91 -23.32
C GLY A 160 15.20 -38.95 -24.10
N ALA A 161 14.96 -37.64 -24.00
CA ALA A 161 15.86 -36.63 -24.57
C ALA A 161 17.20 -36.56 -23.79
N ASP A 162 18.25 -36.07 -24.45
CA ASP A 162 19.58 -35.99 -23.84
C ASP A 162 19.62 -34.95 -22.71
N LEU A 163 20.22 -35.32 -21.57
CA LEU A 163 20.25 -34.49 -20.37
C LEU A 163 21.02 -33.17 -20.55
N ALA A 164 22.05 -33.14 -21.40
CA ALA A 164 22.80 -31.92 -21.67
C ALA A 164 21.98 -30.95 -22.55
N ASP A 165 21.30 -31.47 -23.57
CA ASP A 165 20.41 -30.68 -24.44
C ASP A 165 19.20 -30.13 -23.66
N ILE A 166 18.58 -30.96 -22.79
CA ILE A 166 17.52 -30.52 -21.87
C ILE A 166 18.02 -29.38 -20.98
N HIS A 167 19.16 -29.56 -20.33
CA HIS A 167 19.71 -28.57 -19.40
C HIS A 167 20.05 -27.25 -20.10
N GLU A 168 20.76 -27.29 -21.24
CA GLU A 168 21.11 -26.07 -21.98
C GLU A 168 19.86 -25.31 -22.45
N GLN A 169 18.84 -26.02 -22.95
CA GLN A 169 17.59 -25.39 -23.39
C GLN A 169 16.83 -24.76 -22.22
N LEU A 170 16.60 -25.50 -21.14
CA LEU A 170 15.77 -25.04 -20.03
C LEU A 170 16.47 -24.00 -19.16
N THR A 171 17.81 -24.03 -19.03
CA THR A 171 18.55 -22.93 -18.40
C THR A 171 18.36 -21.63 -19.18
N LYS A 172 18.48 -21.64 -20.51
CA LYS A 172 18.26 -20.43 -21.34
C LYS A 172 16.83 -19.90 -21.25
N GLU A 173 15.84 -20.80 -21.24
CA GLU A 173 14.42 -20.44 -21.12
C GLU A 173 14.09 -19.88 -19.73
N GLY A 174 14.62 -20.51 -18.68
CA GLY A 174 14.49 -20.05 -17.29
C GLY A 174 15.18 -18.70 -17.04
N GLU A 175 16.41 -18.52 -17.53
CA GLU A 175 17.10 -17.22 -17.47
C GLU A 175 16.31 -16.12 -18.19
N ALA A 176 15.69 -16.42 -19.34
CA ALA A 176 14.86 -15.44 -20.05
C ALA A 176 13.62 -15.05 -19.24
N LEU A 177 12.88 -16.01 -18.67
CA LEU A 177 11.70 -15.74 -17.84
C LEU A 177 12.05 -15.00 -16.54
N ILE A 178 13.12 -15.39 -15.86
CA ILE A 178 13.61 -14.72 -14.64
C ILE A 178 14.00 -13.27 -14.97
N ASN A 179 14.67 -13.04 -16.10
CA ASN A 179 15.01 -11.69 -16.54
C ASN A 179 13.77 -10.85 -16.91
N GLU A 180 12.78 -11.42 -17.61
CA GLU A 180 11.50 -10.76 -17.91
C GLU A 180 10.79 -10.34 -16.62
N MET A 181 10.65 -11.26 -15.65
CA MET A 181 10.06 -10.97 -14.35
C MET A 181 10.85 -9.91 -13.58
N ASN A 182 12.18 -10.00 -13.55
CA ASN A 182 13.03 -9.04 -12.84
C ASN A 182 12.88 -7.62 -13.42
N GLN A 183 12.84 -7.49 -14.75
CA GLN A 183 12.58 -6.20 -15.40
C GLN A 183 11.16 -5.70 -15.11
N TYR A 184 10.14 -6.56 -15.15
CA TYR A 184 8.76 -6.17 -14.84
C TYR A 184 8.62 -5.62 -13.41
N VAL A 185 9.19 -6.33 -12.43
CA VAL A 185 9.20 -5.89 -11.01
C VAL A 185 9.97 -4.58 -10.85
N LYS A 186 11.14 -4.43 -11.49
CA LYS A 186 11.92 -3.19 -11.45
C LYS A 186 11.15 -2.01 -12.03
N SER A 187 10.56 -2.16 -13.21
CA SER A 187 9.77 -1.11 -13.87
C SER A 187 8.58 -0.69 -12.99
N PHE A 188 7.79 -1.65 -12.48
CA PHE A 188 6.65 -1.34 -11.63
C PHE A 188 7.05 -0.56 -10.37
N ILE A 189 8.14 -0.95 -9.69
CA ILE A 189 8.66 -0.22 -8.53
C ILE A 189 9.14 1.18 -8.93
N SER A 190 9.79 1.31 -10.10
CA SER A 190 10.35 2.58 -10.58
C SER A 190 9.28 3.59 -10.97
N ASP A 191 8.21 3.13 -11.62
CA ASP A 191 7.04 3.94 -11.96
C ASP A 191 6.25 4.39 -10.72
N ASN A 192 6.48 3.73 -9.58
CA ASN A 192 5.76 3.93 -8.32
C ASN A 192 6.63 4.43 -7.14
N TYR A 193 7.84 4.95 -7.38
CA TYR A 193 8.73 5.40 -6.31
C TYR A 193 8.10 6.45 -5.36
N GLU A 194 7.22 7.31 -5.89
CA GLU A 194 6.53 8.37 -5.14
C GLU A 194 5.11 7.98 -4.67
N THR A 195 4.65 6.75 -4.96
CA THR A 195 3.39 6.19 -4.44
C THR A 195 3.67 5.22 -3.30
N VAL A 196 2.63 4.76 -2.60
CA VAL A 196 2.81 3.71 -1.58
C VAL A 196 3.22 2.37 -2.20
N LEU A 197 2.91 2.15 -3.48
CA LEU A 197 3.12 0.87 -4.15
C LEU A 197 4.60 0.55 -4.37
N GLY A 198 5.44 1.54 -4.69
CA GLY A 198 6.88 1.31 -4.91
C GLY A 198 7.55 0.69 -3.69
N PRO A 199 7.54 1.37 -2.51
CA PRO A 199 8.12 0.83 -1.29
C PRO A 199 7.46 -0.48 -0.85
N SER A 200 6.13 -0.62 -1.02
CA SER A 200 5.43 -1.84 -0.61
C SER A 200 5.75 -3.05 -1.49
N VAL A 201 5.80 -2.91 -2.82
CA VAL A 201 6.18 -4.01 -3.72
C VAL A 201 7.66 -4.36 -3.60
N PHE A 202 8.54 -3.37 -3.35
CA PHE A 202 9.93 -3.65 -2.98
C PHE A 202 10.03 -4.50 -1.70
N LEU A 203 9.23 -4.19 -0.68
CA LEU A 203 9.20 -4.99 0.55
C LEU A 203 8.59 -6.37 0.33
N MET A 204 7.55 -6.50 -0.50
CA MET A 204 6.99 -7.81 -0.90
C MET A 204 8.04 -8.68 -1.60
N LEU A 205 8.83 -8.11 -2.52
CA LEU A 205 9.97 -8.79 -3.14
C LEU A 205 10.98 -9.26 -2.08
N CYS A 206 11.31 -8.40 -1.13
CA CYS A 206 12.26 -8.68 -0.06
C CYS A 206 11.75 -9.71 0.97
N SER A 207 10.43 -9.79 1.19
CA SER A 207 9.79 -10.75 2.10
C SER A 207 9.87 -12.20 1.62
N ASN A 208 10.16 -12.43 0.33
CA ASN A 208 10.40 -13.78 -0.20
C ASN A 208 11.81 -14.31 0.13
N LEU A 209 12.69 -13.49 0.70
CA LEU A 209 14.03 -13.90 1.12
C LEU A 209 14.01 -14.47 2.54
N PRO A 210 14.72 -15.57 2.82
CA PRO A 210 14.74 -16.18 4.16
C PRO A 210 15.38 -15.27 5.23
N TYR A 211 16.20 -14.31 4.81
CA TYR A 211 16.75 -13.23 5.64
C TYR A 211 17.19 -12.06 4.74
N PRO A 212 17.33 -10.82 5.27
CA PRO A 212 17.74 -9.67 4.46
C PRO A 212 19.13 -9.83 3.85
N VAL A 213 19.23 -9.74 2.52
CA VAL A 213 20.49 -9.73 1.75
C VAL A 213 20.36 -8.81 0.53
N MET A 214 21.49 -8.32 0.03
CA MET A 214 21.55 -7.58 -1.23
C MET A 214 21.65 -8.59 -2.38
N THR A 215 20.53 -8.88 -3.05
CA THR A 215 20.51 -9.65 -4.30
C THR A 215 20.82 -8.71 -5.49
N PRO A 216 21.25 -9.23 -6.66
CA PRO A 216 21.49 -8.41 -7.85
C PRO A 216 20.27 -7.56 -8.27
N GLN A 217 19.06 -8.11 -8.14
CA GLN A 217 17.82 -7.39 -8.42
C GLN A 217 17.58 -6.24 -7.43
N ILE A 218 17.83 -6.47 -6.13
CA ILE A 218 17.71 -5.42 -5.11
C ILE A 218 18.78 -4.34 -5.32
N GLU A 219 20.01 -4.71 -5.69
CA GLU A 219 21.05 -3.75 -6.06
C GLU A 219 20.67 -2.90 -7.27
N ASP A 220 20.10 -3.50 -8.32
CA ASP A 220 19.70 -2.79 -9.54
C ASP A 220 18.48 -1.87 -9.35
N ILE A 221 17.50 -2.26 -8.54
CA ILE A 221 16.40 -1.37 -8.10
C ILE A 221 16.97 -0.22 -7.26
N MET A 222 17.81 -0.53 -6.27
CA MET A 222 18.35 0.47 -5.34
C MET A 222 19.38 1.41 -5.98
N LYS A 223 20.00 1.03 -7.10
CA LYS A 223 20.91 1.88 -7.87
C LYS A 223 20.16 3.11 -8.39
N ASP A 224 19.10 2.89 -9.15
CA ASP A 224 18.38 3.93 -9.89
C ASP A 224 17.33 4.67 -9.04
N ALA A 225 16.95 4.13 -7.87
CA ALA A 225 15.93 4.73 -7.00
C ALA A 225 16.25 6.16 -6.49
N PRO A 226 15.24 7.03 -6.34
CA PRO A 226 15.40 8.38 -5.81
C PRO A 226 15.69 8.40 -4.30
N TYR A 227 16.13 9.55 -3.79
CA TYR A 227 16.44 9.73 -2.37
C TYR A 227 15.22 9.54 -1.46
N SER A 228 14.03 9.98 -1.91
CA SER A 228 12.72 9.75 -1.26
C SER A 228 12.51 8.28 -0.93
N PHE A 229 12.58 7.42 -1.96
CA PHE A 229 12.46 5.98 -1.83
C PHE A 229 13.56 5.36 -0.96
N LYS A 230 14.83 5.73 -1.20
CA LYS A 230 16.00 5.26 -0.43
C LYS A 230 15.92 5.59 1.06
N MET A 231 15.17 6.63 1.42
CA MET A 231 14.96 7.10 2.80
C MET A 231 13.60 6.71 3.39
N ASN A 232 12.74 5.99 2.65
CA ASN A 232 11.58 5.33 3.22
C ASN A 232 12.06 4.43 4.36
N LYS A 233 11.45 4.56 5.55
CA LYS A 233 11.92 3.91 6.80
C LYS A 233 12.18 2.41 6.60
N MET A 234 11.20 1.69 6.04
CA MET A 234 11.26 0.23 5.91
C MET A 234 12.25 -0.20 4.83
N VAL A 235 12.31 0.51 3.69
CA VAL A 235 13.32 0.27 2.63
C VAL A 235 14.74 0.46 3.20
N LYS A 236 14.96 1.55 3.94
CA LYS A 236 16.24 1.87 4.56
C LYS A 236 16.66 0.85 5.62
N GLU A 237 15.73 0.44 6.49
CA GLU A 237 15.94 -0.57 7.53
C GLU A 237 16.32 -1.92 6.90
N PHE A 238 15.58 -2.38 5.89
CA PHE A 238 15.90 -3.60 5.15
C PHE A 238 17.30 -3.50 4.50
N VAL A 239 17.58 -2.43 3.75
CA VAL A 239 18.85 -2.26 3.02
C VAL A 239 20.06 -2.12 3.94
N SER A 240 19.89 -1.53 5.14
CA SER A 240 20.94 -1.53 6.17
C SER A 240 21.24 -2.96 6.62
N LYS A 241 20.21 -3.70 7.04
CA LYS A 241 20.35 -5.06 7.54
C LYS A 241 20.89 -6.02 6.49
N ALA A 242 20.46 -5.86 5.24
CA ALA A 242 20.95 -6.60 4.08
C ALA A 242 22.46 -6.39 3.85
N LYS A 243 22.96 -5.15 4.00
CA LYS A 243 24.39 -4.84 3.86
C LYS A 243 25.21 -5.37 5.02
N GLU A 244 24.72 -5.27 6.26
CA GLU A 244 25.34 -5.86 7.45
C GLU A 244 25.48 -7.39 7.29
N ASN A 245 24.39 -8.07 6.90
CA ASN A 245 24.39 -9.52 6.70
C ASN A 245 25.37 -9.94 5.59
N MET A 246 25.45 -9.19 4.49
CA MET A 246 26.44 -9.44 3.42
C MET A 246 27.89 -9.24 3.86
N GLN A 247 28.17 -8.37 4.83
CA GLN A 247 29.51 -8.26 5.42
C GLN A 247 29.85 -9.50 6.26
N LEU A 248 28.94 -9.91 7.15
CA LEU A 248 29.10 -11.10 8.00
C LEU A 248 29.32 -12.39 7.18
N ILE A 249 28.56 -12.57 6.08
CA ILE A 249 28.71 -13.72 5.18
C ILE A 249 30.12 -13.74 4.55
N ARG A 250 30.61 -12.60 4.03
CA ARG A 250 31.95 -12.50 3.43
C ARG A 250 33.06 -12.72 4.46
N GLU A 251 32.89 -12.25 5.69
CA GLU A 251 33.85 -12.48 6.77
C GLU A 251 33.91 -13.96 7.14
N HIS A 252 32.77 -14.64 7.24
CA HIS A 252 32.70 -16.08 7.52
C HIS A 252 33.38 -16.89 6.42
N GLN A 253 33.02 -16.65 5.14
CA GLN A 253 33.65 -17.30 3.98
C GLN A 253 35.17 -17.12 3.95
N ARG A 254 35.68 -15.93 4.30
CA ARG A 254 37.12 -15.66 4.38
C ARG A 254 37.80 -16.45 5.50
N LEU A 255 37.13 -16.62 6.65
CA LEU A 255 37.65 -17.43 7.75
C LEU A 255 37.70 -18.91 7.39
N GLU A 256 36.66 -19.44 6.73
CA GLU A 256 36.63 -20.82 6.23
C GLU A 256 37.74 -21.07 5.20
N GLN A 257 37.92 -20.16 4.23
CA GLN A 257 39.01 -20.24 3.24
C GLN A 257 40.40 -20.23 3.90
N ASN A 258 40.63 -19.35 4.88
CA ASN A 258 41.89 -19.29 5.61
C ASN A 258 42.15 -20.59 6.43
N ALA A 259 41.11 -21.19 7.00
CA ALA A 259 41.21 -22.46 7.73
C ALA A 259 41.46 -23.65 6.79
N ALA A 260 40.87 -23.65 5.60
CA ALA A 260 41.08 -24.67 4.57
C ALA A 260 42.47 -24.62 3.92
N VAL A 261 43.12 -23.45 3.90
CA VAL A 261 44.50 -23.26 3.40
C VAL A 261 45.56 -23.51 4.49
N SER A 262 45.17 -23.59 5.77
CA SER A 262 46.06 -23.81 6.92
C SER A 262 46.11 -25.28 7.39
N ASN A 263 45.42 -26.19 6.70
CA ASN A 263 45.43 -27.64 6.91
C ASN A 263 45.97 -28.37 5.67
#